data_AF-A0A6V7TJN4-F1
#
_entry.id   AF-A0A6V7TJN4-F1
#
_cell.length_a   1.000
_cell.length_b   1.000
_cell.length_c   1.000
_cell.angle_alpha   90.00
_cell.angle_beta   90.00
_cell.angle_gamma   90.00
#
_symmetry.space_group_name_H-M   'P 1'
#
loop_
_entity.id
_entity.type
_entity.pdbx_description
1 polymer ?
#
loop_
_entity_poly.entity_id
_entity_poly.type
_entity_poly.pdbx_seq_one_letter_code
_entity_poly.pdbx_strand_id
1 'polypeptide(L)'
;MGNAECRQNTGRSCSEDDSPALSFDENFPNYNETTINRGTIVSPKPQLKFHSICGTNIVLLRDGRVAKRRESFCKGLAFSNRPIGIGEIVCIRLCEVGNNWSGVMRFGVTNVDPASFRDIELPKFACPDLTSKGGYWAKSLAERFSVQGLILHFFINDSGEMHYGVNGVHKGLFLSGINVNSPLWTIVDIYGNSVAVEFVGMDFLCF
;
A
#
# COMPACT_ATOMS: atom_id res chain seq x y z
N MET A 1 11.86 15.40 -2.41
CA MET A 1 11.19 15.26 -1.11
C MET A 1 10.18 16.40 -1.00
N GLY A 2 8.88 16.11 -1.07
CA GLY A 2 7.84 17.12 -0.93
C GLY A 2 7.11 16.91 0.40
N ASN A 3 7.10 17.93 1.25
CA ASN A 3 6.27 17.96 2.46
C ASN A 3 4.81 18.21 2.06
N ALA A 4 3.87 17.63 2.80
CA ALA A 4 2.45 17.87 2.62
C ALA A 4 2.15 19.24 3.23
N GLU A 5 1.53 20.11 2.44
CA GLU A 5 1.11 21.44 2.83
C GLU A 5 -0.42 21.51 2.83
N CYS A 6 -0.99 22.33 3.72
CA CYS A 6 -2.41 22.64 3.70
C CYS A 6 -2.73 23.39 2.40
N ARG A 7 -3.60 22.86 1.53
CA ARG A 7 -3.82 23.43 0.19
C ARG A 7 -4.54 24.79 0.27
N GLN A 8 -3.91 25.83 -0.29
CA GLN A 8 -4.61 27.02 -0.81
C GLN A 8 -4.84 26.82 -2.32
N ASN A 9 -6.03 27.19 -2.79
CA ASN A 9 -6.62 26.72 -4.05
C ASN A 9 -6.15 27.54 -5.28
N THR A 10 -5.50 26.91 -6.26
CA THR A 10 -5.35 27.44 -7.64
C THR A 10 -5.40 26.28 -8.64
N GLY A 11 -6.12 26.46 -9.77
CA GLY A 11 -6.58 25.35 -10.62
C GLY A 11 -6.06 25.29 -12.06
N ARG A 12 -6.42 24.15 -12.70
CA ARG A 12 -6.40 23.72 -14.14
C ARG A 12 -5.02 23.59 -14.83
N SER A 13 -4.79 22.71 -15.81
CA SER A 13 -5.65 21.79 -16.60
C SER A 13 -4.91 20.48 -16.96
N CYS A 14 -5.69 19.46 -17.36
CA CYS A 14 -5.22 18.16 -17.85
C CYS A 14 -4.82 18.24 -19.33
N SER A 15 -3.83 17.44 -19.73
CA SER A 15 -3.65 16.97 -21.10
C SER A 15 -3.95 15.47 -21.13
N GLU A 16 -4.83 15.09 -22.05
CA GLU A 16 -5.19 13.71 -22.39
C GLU A 16 -4.03 13.07 -23.13
N ASP A 17 -3.68 11.82 -22.80
CA ASP A 17 -2.88 10.97 -23.68
C ASP A 17 -3.40 9.54 -23.61
N ASP A 18 -3.82 9.07 -24.78
CA ASP A 18 -4.28 7.74 -25.12
C ASP A 18 -3.19 6.68 -24.90
N SER A 19 -3.54 5.53 -24.35
CA SER A 19 -2.74 4.30 -24.51
C SER A 19 -3.60 3.04 -24.36
N PRO A 20 -3.29 1.97 -25.12
CA PRO A 20 -4.26 1.02 -25.65
C PRO A 20 -4.58 -0.16 -24.72
N ALA A 21 -5.51 -0.99 -25.20
CA ALA A 21 -6.12 -2.12 -24.53
C ALA A 21 -5.14 -3.16 -23.94
N LEU A 22 -5.65 -3.78 -22.87
CA LEU A 22 -5.14 -4.89 -22.07
C LEU A 22 -4.32 -5.93 -22.86
N SER A 23 -2.98 -5.88 -22.74
CA SER A 23 -2.16 -7.06 -22.96
C SER A 23 -2.14 -7.89 -21.67
N PHE A 24 -2.56 -9.15 -21.76
CA PHE A 24 -2.26 -10.16 -20.75
C PHE A 24 -0.74 -10.18 -20.55
N ASP A 25 -0.28 -9.79 -19.36
CA ASP A 25 1.12 -9.86 -18.99
C ASP A 25 1.36 -11.22 -18.31
N GLU A 26 2.12 -12.10 -18.96
CA GLU A 26 2.44 -13.43 -18.45
C GLU A 26 3.22 -13.40 -17.13
N ASN A 27 3.74 -12.24 -16.72
CA ASN A 27 4.42 -12.07 -15.44
C ASN A 27 3.47 -11.79 -14.26
N PHE A 28 2.16 -11.66 -14.50
CA PHE A 28 1.18 -11.45 -13.44
C PHE A 28 0.55 -12.78 -13.01
N PRO A 29 0.45 -13.08 -11.69
CA PRO A 29 -0.23 -14.29 -11.25
C PRO A 29 -1.68 -14.27 -11.74
N ASN A 30 -2.14 -15.40 -12.29
CA ASN A 30 -3.51 -15.54 -12.76
C ASN A 30 -4.48 -15.28 -11.60
N TYR A 31 -5.26 -14.20 -11.70
CA TYR A 31 -6.20 -13.79 -10.65
C TYR A 31 -7.23 -14.89 -10.31
N ASN A 32 -7.56 -15.77 -11.26
CA ASN A 32 -8.49 -16.88 -11.08
C ASN A 32 -7.91 -18.02 -10.22
N GLU A 33 -6.60 -18.01 -9.99
CA GLU A 33 -5.86 -19.01 -9.21
C GLU A 33 -5.08 -18.34 -8.06
N THR A 34 -5.57 -17.20 -7.55
CA THR A 34 -4.85 -16.49 -6.48
C THR A 34 -5.75 -16.11 -5.31
N THR A 35 -5.34 -16.51 -4.11
CA THR A 35 -5.99 -16.08 -2.86
C THR A 35 -5.56 -14.66 -2.49
N ILE A 36 -6.43 -13.66 -2.68
CA ILE A 36 -6.08 -12.26 -2.38
C ILE A 36 -6.03 -12.00 -0.87
N ASN A 37 -4.93 -11.40 -0.41
CA ASN A 37 -4.69 -11.07 0.99
C ASN A 37 -4.84 -12.32 1.91
N ARG A 38 -4.64 -13.54 1.39
CA ARG A 38 -4.89 -14.82 2.09
C ARG A 38 -3.77 -15.83 1.83
N GLY A 39 -2.55 -15.35 1.59
CA GLY A 39 -1.42 -16.20 1.24
C GLY A 39 -1.42 -16.55 -0.24
N THR A 40 -0.87 -17.71 -0.56
CA THR A 40 -0.92 -18.31 -1.91
C THR A 40 -1.77 -19.56 -1.88
N ILE A 41 -2.15 -20.12 -3.04
CA ILE A 41 -2.88 -21.40 -3.09
C ILE A 41 -2.12 -22.50 -2.33
N VAL A 42 -0.81 -22.56 -2.52
CA VAL A 42 0.06 -23.59 -1.91
C VAL A 42 0.39 -23.30 -0.44
N SER A 43 0.21 -22.06 0.03
CA SER A 43 0.41 -21.66 1.43
C SER A 43 -0.69 -20.70 1.87
N PRO A 44 -1.91 -21.21 2.13
CA PRO A 44 -3.03 -20.38 2.57
C PRO A 44 -2.75 -19.76 3.94
N LYS A 45 -3.20 -18.52 4.12
CA LYS A 45 -3.03 -17.75 5.37
C LYS A 45 -4.34 -17.07 5.74
N PRO A 46 -4.51 -16.69 7.03
CA PRO A 46 -5.62 -15.85 7.44
C PRO A 46 -5.72 -14.56 6.62
N GLN A 47 -6.93 -14.03 6.49
CA GLN A 47 -7.17 -12.76 5.81
C GLN A 47 -6.29 -11.65 6.39
N LEU A 48 -5.56 -10.96 5.52
CA LEU A 48 -4.69 -9.84 5.88
C LEU A 48 -5.52 -8.73 6.53
N LYS A 49 -5.04 -8.23 7.66
CA LYS A 49 -5.56 -7.08 8.39
C LYS A 49 -4.42 -6.12 8.64
N PHE A 50 -4.72 -4.93 9.13
CA PHE A 50 -3.74 -4.04 9.72
C PHE A 50 -3.34 -4.53 11.11
N HIS A 51 -2.05 -4.48 11.40
CA HIS A 51 -1.47 -4.78 12.71
C HIS A 51 -1.92 -3.73 13.74
N SER A 52 -2.07 -4.13 15.01
CA SER A 52 -2.45 -3.20 16.09
C SER A 52 -1.41 -2.11 16.34
N ILE A 53 -0.13 -2.42 16.08
CA ILE A 53 0.94 -1.43 16.04
C ILE A 53 0.82 -0.60 14.76
N CYS A 54 0.43 0.66 14.93
CA CYS A 54 0.27 1.65 13.88
C CYS A 54 0.56 3.06 14.44
N GLY A 55 0.73 4.05 13.56
CA GLY A 55 1.04 5.41 13.94
C GLY A 55 -0.08 6.04 14.76
N THR A 56 0.26 7.00 15.61
CA THR A 56 -0.66 7.56 16.63
C THR A 56 -1.90 8.23 16.04
N ASN A 57 -1.88 8.61 14.76
CA ASN A 57 -3.02 9.23 14.08
C ASN A 57 -3.90 8.21 13.34
N ILE A 58 -3.54 6.93 13.37
CA ILE A 58 -4.30 5.84 12.75
C ILE A 58 -5.28 5.25 13.75
N VAL A 59 -6.49 5.01 13.26
CA VAL A 59 -7.45 4.14 13.92
C VAL A 59 -7.86 3.01 13.01
N LEU A 60 -7.88 1.83 13.59
CA LEU A 60 -8.29 0.60 12.93
C LEU A 60 -9.80 0.41 13.10
N LEU A 61 -10.48 0.15 12.00
CA LEU A 61 -11.92 -0.09 11.92
C LEU A 61 -12.18 -1.44 11.26
N ARG A 62 -13.43 -1.93 11.37
CA ARG A 62 -13.88 -3.19 10.78
C ARG A 62 -12.95 -4.37 11.11
N ASP A 63 -12.67 -4.55 12.40
CA ASP A 63 -11.81 -5.65 12.88
C ASP A 63 -10.44 -5.67 12.18
N GLY A 64 -9.82 -4.48 12.09
CA GLY A 64 -8.50 -4.29 11.50
C GLY A 64 -8.46 -4.33 9.97
N ARG A 65 -9.60 -4.38 9.27
CA ARG A 65 -9.63 -4.35 7.80
C ARG A 65 -9.42 -2.97 7.21
N VAL A 66 -9.76 -1.93 7.95
CA VAL A 66 -9.64 -0.53 7.53
C VAL A 66 -8.68 0.21 8.47
N ALA A 67 -7.74 0.95 7.91
CA ALA A 67 -6.93 1.92 8.63
C ALA A 67 -7.34 3.32 8.18
N LYS A 68 -7.71 4.18 9.13
CA LYS A 68 -8.14 5.56 8.88
C LYS A 68 -7.28 6.53 9.67
N ARG A 69 -6.70 7.52 8.99
CA ARG A 69 -6.03 8.66 9.63
C ARG A 69 -7.10 9.63 10.14
N ARG A 70 -7.07 9.94 11.44
CA ARG A 70 -8.03 10.87 12.06
C ARG A 70 -7.65 12.33 11.87
N GLU A 71 -6.38 12.66 12.11
CA GLU A 71 -5.90 14.04 12.19
C GLU A 71 -4.49 14.17 11.61
N SER A 72 -4.05 15.41 11.42
CA SER A 72 -2.74 15.77 10.87
C SER A 72 -2.49 15.20 9.46
N PHE A 73 -1.25 15.36 8.98
CA PHE A 73 -0.75 14.82 7.72
C PHE A 73 0.35 13.77 7.92
N CYS A 74 0.75 13.48 9.17
CA CYS A 74 1.86 12.58 9.52
C CYS A 74 1.45 11.54 10.58
N LYS A 75 2.39 10.68 10.98
CA LYS A 75 2.17 9.56 11.92
C LYS A 75 1.03 8.64 11.44
N GLY A 76 0.97 8.44 10.12
CA GLY A 76 -0.05 7.68 9.41
C GLY A 76 0.38 6.25 9.05
N LEU A 77 1.45 5.74 9.67
CA LEU A 77 1.99 4.41 9.37
C LEU A 77 1.04 3.29 9.82
N ALA A 78 0.86 2.30 8.96
CA ALA A 78 0.15 1.06 9.26
C ALA A 78 0.89 -0.10 8.60
N PHE A 79 0.79 -1.28 9.20
CA PHE A 79 1.47 -2.49 8.73
C PHE A 79 0.49 -3.64 8.55
N SER A 80 0.82 -4.64 7.75
CA SER A 80 0.05 -5.88 7.75
C SER A 80 0.17 -6.60 9.10
N ASN A 81 -0.86 -7.31 9.53
CA ASN A 81 -0.87 -8.03 10.81
C ASN A 81 -0.05 -9.33 10.82
N ARG A 82 0.40 -9.76 9.66
CA ARG A 82 1.24 -10.94 9.44
C ARG A 82 2.17 -10.73 8.24
N PRO A 83 3.21 -11.56 8.10
CA PRO A 83 3.99 -11.59 6.88
C PRO A 83 3.16 -12.00 5.66
N ILE A 84 3.38 -11.31 4.55
CA ILE A 84 2.90 -11.70 3.23
C ILE A 84 3.84 -12.73 2.61
N GLY A 85 3.30 -13.63 1.80
CA GLY A 85 4.08 -14.59 1.02
C GLY A 85 4.69 -13.97 -0.24
N ILE A 86 5.77 -14.57 -0.75
CA ILE A 86 6.21 -14.33 -2.12
C ILE A 86 5.10 -14.81 -3.07
N GLY A 87 4.77 -13.99 -4.06
CA GLY A 87 3.63 -14.20 -4.95
C GLY A 87 2.24 -13.97 -4.33
N GLU A 88 2.14 -13.64 -3.03
CA GLU A 88 0.84 -13.28 -2.44
C GLU A 88 0.38 -11.92 -3.00
N ILE A 89 -0.79 -11.91 -3.65
CA ILE A 89 -1.41 -10.66 -4.11
C ILE A 89 -2.03 -9.93 -2.92
N VAL A 90 -1.52 -8.73 -2.66
CA VAL A 90 -2.03 -7.80 -1.67
C VAL A 90 -2.90 -6.76 -2.37
N CYS A 91 -4.13 -6.56 -1.90
CA CYS A 91 -5.07 -5.58 -2.46
C CYS A 91 -5.53 -4.58 -1.41
N ILE A 92 -5.43 -3.30 -1.76
CA ILE A 92 -5.76 -2.16 -0.90
C ILE A 92 -6.67 -1.20 -1.66
N ARG A 93 -7.85 -0.93 -1.11
CA ARG A 93 -8.74 0.13 -1.59
C ARG A 93 -8.42 1.45 -0.90
N LEU A 94 -8.41 2.55 -1.64
CA LEU A 94 -8.46 3.91 -1.10
C LEU A 94 -9.92 4.27 -0.79
N CYS A 95 -10.33 4.08 0.46
CA CYS A 95 -11.72 4.26 0.88
C CYS A 95 -12.14 5.72 0.96
N GLU A 96 -11.21 6.60 1.35
CA GLU A 96 -11.48 8.01 1.57
C GLU A 96 -10.25 8.83 1.15
N VAL A 97 -10.48 9.82 0.31
CA VAL A 97 -9.47 10.80 -0.13
C VAL A 97 -10.01 12.19 0.18
N GLY A 98 -9.26 12.95 0.97
CA GLY A 98 -9.59 14.32 1.35
C GLY A 98 -8.88 15.35 0.47
N ASN A 99 -9.24 16.62 0.66
CA ASN A 99 -8.66 17.77 -0.05
C ASN A 99 -7.84 18.70 0.87
N ASN A 100 -7.79 18.41 2.17
CA ASN A 100 -7.15 19.26 3.17
C ASN A 100 -5.61 19.31 3.06
N TRP A 101 -5.00 18.25 2.53
CA TRP A 101 -3.54 18.08 2.50
C TRP A 101 -3.06 17.73 1.11
N SER A 102 -1.92 18.28 0.70
CA SER A 102 -1.20 17.82 -0.50
C SER A 102 -0.40 16.53 -0.23
N GLY A 103 0.06 15.88 -1.30
CA GLY A 103 0.76 14.60 -1.23
C GLY A 103 -0.19 13.41 -1.20
N VAL A 104 0.38 12.21 -1.31
CA VAL A 104 -0.35 10.96 -1.54
C VAL A 104 0.23 9.82 -0.73
N MET A 105 -0.58 8.77 -0.52
CA MET A 105 -0.14 7.59 0.21
C MET A 105 1.19 7.02 -0.31
N ARG A 106 1.95 6.43 0.61
CA ARG A 106 3.12 5.61 0.29
C ARG A 106 2.85 4.18 0.69
N PHE A 107 3.44 3.25 -0.03
CA PHE A 107 3.30 1.82 0.26
C PHE A 107 4.56 1.06 -0.10
N GLY A 108 4.67 -0.15 0.44
CA GLY A 108 5.78 -1.06 0.19
C GLY A 108 5.83 -2.17 1.24
N VAL A 109 7.05 -2.58 1.62
CA VAL A 109 7.27 -3.70 2.53
C VAL A 109 8.46 -3.49 3.47
N THR A 110 8.50 -4.25 4.57
CA THR A 110 9.61 -4.30 5.51
C THR A 110 9.92 -5.72 5.95
N ASN A 111 11.19 -6.00 6.29
CA ASN A 111 11.56 -7.20 7.03
C ASN A 111 11.48 -7.05 8.55
N VAL A 112 11.17 -5.86 9.05
CA VAL A 112 11.08 -5.59 10.48
C VAL A 112 9.67 -5.90 10.97
N ASP A 113 9.58 -6.78 11.97
CA ASP A 113 8.32 -7.12 12.61
C ASP A 113 7.68 -5.87 13.25
N PRO A 114 6.44 -5.48 12.88
CA PRO A 114 5.74 -4.36 13.49
C PRO A 114 5.65 -4.45 15.02
N ALA A 115 5.65 -5.66 15.60
CA ALA A 115 5.63 -5.86 17.05
C ALA A 115 6.85 -5.28 17.77
N SER A 116 7.98 -5.06 17.07
CA SER A 116 9.18 -4.43 17.63
C SER A 116 8.97 -2.96 18.05
N PHE A 117 7.91 -2.31 17.56
CA PHE A 117 7.52 -0.95 17.94
C PHE A 117 6.48 -0.91 19.08
N ARG A 118 6.28 -2.00 19.82
CA ARG A 118 5.29 -2.02 20.92
C ARG A 118 5.56 -0.98 22.01
N ASP A 119 6.85 -0.81 22.35
CA ASP A 119 7.28 0.04 23.45
C ASP A 119 8.09 1.26 22.95
N ILE A 120 8.08 1.52 21.64
CA ILE A 120 8.83 2.60 21.00
C ILE A 120 7.91 3.34 20.04
N GLU A 121 7.96 4.67 20.03
CA GLU A 121 7.17 5.46 19.10
C GLU A 121 7.58 5.18 17.64
N LEU A 122 6.58 4.94 16.78
CA LEU A 122 6.80 4.82 15.35
C LEU A 122 7.29 6.16 14.76
N PRO A 123 8.15 6.12 13.71
CA PRO A 123 8.53 7.31 12.98
C PRO A 123 7.34 8.06 12.36
N LYS A 124 7.55 9.32 11.97
CA LYS A 124 6.46 10.15 11.44
C LYS A 124 6.04 9.73 10.04
N PHE A 125 6.98 9.23 9.24
CA PHE A 125 6.76 8.91 7.83
C PHE A 125 7.43 7.60 7.43
N ALA A 126 6.93 6.96 6.37
CA ALA A 126 7.69 5.87 5.72
C ALA A 126 8.95 6.41 5.04
N CYS A 127 8.80 7.51 4.30
CA CYS A 127 9.89 8.16 3.57
C CYS A 127 10.17 9.56 4.14
N PRO A 128 11.41 9.87 4.58
CA PRO A 128 12.60 9.01 4.58
C PRO A 128 12.80 8.19 5.87
N ASP A 129 12.01 8.41 6.93
CA ASP A 129 12.38 7.94 8.28
C ASP A 129 12.56 6.41 8.40
N LEU A 130 11.73 5.62 7.71
CA LEU A 130 11.90 4.17 7.62
C LEU A 130 12.85 3.80 6.49
N THR A 131 12.64 4.33 5.28
CA THR A 131 13.39 3.91 4.08
C THR A 131 14.86 4.32 4.07
N SER A 132 15.29 5.20 4.98
CA SER A 132 16.71 5.51 5.22
C SER A 132 17.45 4.43 6.01
N LYS A 133 16.72 3.47 6.58
CA LYS A 133 17.24 2.33 7.33
C LYS A 133 17.13 1.06 6.49
N GLY A 134 18.05 0.11 6.72
CA GLY A 134 17.96 -1.20 6.10
C GLY A 134 16.68 -1.94 6.52
N GLY A 135 16.15 -2.77 5.61
CA GLY A 135 14.96 -3.58 5.88
C GLY A 135 13.62 -2.88 5.61
N TYR A 136 13.61 -1.71 4.97
CA TYR A 136 12.39 -0.98 4.60
C TYR A 136 12.44 -0.52 3.14
N TRP A 137 11.39 -0.84 2.39
CA TRP A 137 11.23 -0.43 0.99
C TRP A 137 9.84 0.18 0.82
N ALA A 138 9.75 1.46 0.52
CA ALA A 138 8.48 2.12 0.25
C ALA A 138 8.67 3.32 -0.68
N LYS A 139 7.65 3.63 -1.48
CA LYS A 139 7.59 4.81 -2.36
C LYS A 139 6.17 5.36 -2.40
N SER A 140 6.04 6.62 -2.84
CA SER A 140 4.74 7.25 -3.06
C SER A 140 4.00 6.62 -4.24
N LEU A 141 2.69 6.47 -4.10
CA LEU A 141 1.79 6.25 -5.23
C LEU A 141 1.85 7.48 -6.17
N ALA A 142 1.58 7.33 -7.46
CA ALA A 142 1.48 8.47 -8.36
C ALA A 142 0.22 9.30 -8.06
N GLU A 143 0.30 10.64 -8.12
CA GLU A 143 -0.80 11.53 -7.70
C GLU A 143 -2.13 11.26 -8.44
N ARG A 144 -2.05 10.96 -9.74
CA ARG A 144 -3.20 10.57 -10.58
C ARG A 144 -3.98 9.35 -10.07
N PHE A 145 -3.37 8.51 -9.23
CA PHE A 145 -3.99 7.32 -8.65
C PHE A 145 -4.51 7.56 -7.23
N SER A 146 -4.47 8.78 -6.72
CA SER A 146 -5.07 9.11 -5.44
C SER A 146 -6.55 9.46 -5.58
N VAL A 147 -7.34 8.47 -5.99
CA VAL A 147 -8.78 8.61 -6.24
C VAL A 147 -9.54 7.72 -5.28
N GLN A 148 -10.63 8.23 -4.70
CA GLN A 148 -11.49 7.43 -3.84
C GLN A 148 -12.11 6.28 -4.62
N GLY A 149 -12.09 5.08 -4.04
CA GLY A 149 -12.54 3.84 -4.66
C GLY A 149 -11.46 3.10 -5.45
N LEU A 150 -10.30 3.71 -5.71
CA LEU A 150 -9.19 3.07 -6.40
C LEU A 150 -8.70 1.84 -5.64
N ILE A 151 -8.36 0.79 -6.39
CA ILE A 151 -7.82 -0.46 -5.85
C ILE A 151 -6.40 -0.64 -6.35
N LEU A 152 -5.47 -0.43 -5.42
CA LEU A 152 -4.07 -0.80 -5.58
C LEU A 152 -3.94 -2.29 -5.34
N HIS A 153 -3.19 -2.97 -6.19
CA HIS A 153 -2.77 -4.35 -5.95
C HIS A 153 -1.28 -4.49 -6.23
N PHE A 154 -0.61 -5.36 -5.49
CA PHE A 154 0.81 -5.63 -5.67
C PHE A 154 1.18 -7.02 -5.17
N PHE A 155 2.33 -7.52 -5.62
CA PHE A 155 2.96 -8.74 -5.10
C PHE A 155 4.48 -8.58 -5.17
N ILE A 156 5.20 -9.48 -4.49
CA ILE A 156 6.67 -9.54 -4.51
C ILE A 156 7.04 -10.87 -5.16
N ASN A 157 7.89 -10.84 -6.18
CA ASN A 157 8.42 -12.06 -6.81
C ASN A 157 9.64 -12.60 -6.06
N ASP A 158 10.11 -13.78 -6.44
CA ASP A 158 11.27 -14.46 -5.87
C ASP A 158 12.61 -13.72 -6.11
N SER A 159 12.64 -12.83 -7.09
CA SER A 159 13.80 -12.00 -7.43
C SER A 159 13.92 -10.74 -6.55
N GLY A 160 13.00 -10.54 -5.58
CA GLY A 160 13.02 -9.37 -4.71
C GLY A 160 12.50 -8.10 -5.39
N GLU A 161 11.64 -8.26 -6.38
CA GLU A 161 10.95 -7.19 -7.07
C GLU A 161 9.50 -7.12 -6.63
N MET A 162 9.03 -5.91 -6.36
CA MET A 162 7.63 -5.63 -6.10
C MET A 162 7.00 -5.04 -7.35
N HIS A 163 6.03 -5.73 -7.91
CA HIS A 163 5.22 -5.30 -9.04
C HIS A 163 3.85 -4.83 -8.56
N TYR A 164 3.30 -3.80 -9.20
CA TYR A 164 2.02 -3.22 -8.79
C TYR A 164 1.10 -2.94 -9.98
N GLY A 165 -0.19 -2.83 -9.68
CA GLY A 165 -1.19 -2.35 -10.61
C GLY A 165 -2.33 -1.63 -9.91
N VAL A 166 -3.22 -1.10 -10.73
CA VAL A 166 -4.34 -0.26 -10.31
C VAL A 166 -5.60 -0.71 -11.03
N ASN A 167 -6.68 -0.98 -10.30
CA ASN A 167 -7.98 -1.42 -10.83
C ASN A 167 -7.84 -2.58 -11.82
N GLY A 168 -7.11 -3.63 -11.43
CA GLY A 168 -6.83 -4.80 -12.27
C GLY A 168 -5.77 -4.59 -13.36
N VAL A 169 -5.39 -3.34 -13.67
CA VAL A 169 -4.41 -3.04 -14.71
C VAL A 169 -3.00 -3.00 -14.15
N HIS A 170 -2.14 -3.90 -14.65
CA HIS A 170 -0.72 -3.93 -14.30
C HIS A 170 0.00 -2.62 -14.69
N LYS A 171 0.90 -2.14 -13.82
CA LYS A 171 1.71 -0.93 -14.04
C LYS A 171 3.23 -1.20 -14.04
N GLY A 172 3.68 -2.39 -13.65
CA GLY A 172 5.07 -2.82 -13.71
C GLY A 172 5.82 -2.78 -12.38
N LEU A 173 7.15 -2.75 -12.48
CA LEU A 173 8.09 -2.73 -11.36
C LEU A 173 7.95 -1.45 -10.52
N PHE A 174 7.81 -1.60 -9.20
CA PHE A 174 7.68 -0.51 -8.24
C PHE A 174 8.92 -0.34 -7.34
N LEU A 175 9.37 -1.45 -6.75
CA LEU A 175 10.54 -1.53 -5.86
C LEU A 175 11.37 -2.76 -6.26
N SER A 176 12.68 -2.67 -6.05
CA SER A 176 13.63 -3.75 -6.30
C SER A 176 14.61 -3.87 -5.13
N GLY A 177 15.33 -4.99 -5.08
CA GLY A 177 16.32 -5.26 -4.02
C GLY A 177 15.69 -5.56 -2.67
N ILE A 178 14.45 -6.07 -2.65
CA ILE A 178 13.77 -6.53 -1.43
C ILE A 178 14.40 -7.85 -1.00
N ASN A 179 14.76 -7.98 0.28
CA ASN A 179 15.24 -9.25 0.82
C ASN A 179 14.08 -10.23 1.05
N VAL A 180 13.95 -11.19 0.14
CA VAL A 180 12.92 -12.24 0.16
C VAL A 180 13.26 -13.43 1.06
N ASN A 181 14.48 -13.48 1.61
CA ASN A 181 14.91 -14.54 2.52
C ASN A 181 14.51 -14.27 3.97
N SER A 182 13.71 -13.24 4.22
CA SER A 182 13.21 -12.87 5.54
C SER A 182 11.72 -12.52 5.44
N PRO A 183 10.93 -12.70 6.51
CA PRO A 183 9.51 -12.40 6.47
C PRO A 183 9.27 -10.94 6.04
N LEU A 184 8.22 -10.70 5.25
CA LEU A 184 7.89 -9.38 4.71
C LEU A 184 6.53 -8.93 5.23
N TRP A 185 6.43 -7.75 5.82
CA TRP A 185 5.17 -7.09 6.17
C TRP A 185 4.89 -5.93 5.22
N THR A 186 3.63 -5.72 4.86
CA THR A 186 3.22 -4.52 4.12
C THR A 186 3.42 -3.29 4.97
N ILE A 187 3.88 -2.19 4.36
CA ILE A 187 3.86 -0.83 4.91
C ILE A 187 2.82 -0.02 4.13
N VAL A 188 1.98 0.72 4.83
CA VAL A 188 1.16 1.80 4.28
C VAL A 188 1.38 3.06 5.11
N ASP A 189 1.78 4.15 4.47
CA ASP A 189 1.82 5.49 5.07
C ASP A 189 0.60 6.26 4.55
N ILE A 190 -0.44 6.37 5.37
CA ILE A 190 -1.67 7.10 5.05
C ILE A 190 -1.37 8.60 5.17
N TYR A 191 -0.78 9.12 4.10
CA TYR A 191 -0.18 10.45 4.02
C TYR A 191 -0.92 11.36 3.05
N GLY A 192 -0.85 12.67 3.31
CA GLY A 192 -1.38 13.69 2.41
C GLY A 192 -2.90 13.57 2.24
N ASN A 193 -3.36 13.59 1.00
CA ASN A 193 -4.79 13.52 0.67
C ASN A 193 -5.44 12.17 0.99
N SER A 194 -4.67 11.10 1.20
CA SER A 194 -5.23 9.78 1.55
C SER A 194 -5.67 9.80 3.02
N VAL A 195 -6.91 9.37 3.29
CA VAL A 195 -7.53 9.41 4.63
C VAL A 195 -7.81 8.02 5.17
N ALA A 196 -8.35 7.11 4.36
CA ALA A 196 -8.63 5.75 4.79
C ALA A 196 -8.33 4.74 3.69
N VAL A 197 -7.80 3.58 4.10
CA VAL A 197 -7.55 2.45 3.22
C VAL A 197 -8.08 1.14 3.81
N GLU A 198 -8.40 0.18 2.95
CA GLU A 198 -8.96 -1.11 3.34
C GLU A 198 -8.25 -2.25 2.61
N PHE A 199 -7.83 -3.28 3.33
CA PHE A 199 -7.50 -4.55 2.67
C PHE A 199 -8.80 -5.16 2.12
N VAL A 200 -8.86 -5.48 0.82
CA VAL A 200 -10.07 -5.99 0.14
C VAL A 200 -9.90 -7.40 -0.41
N GLY A 201 -10.99 -8.07 -0.82
CA GLY A 201 -10.99 -9.40 -1.44
C GLY A 201 -11.07 -9.35 -2.98
N MET A 202 -11.18 -10.54 -3.61
CA MET A 202 -11.26 -10.73 -5.08
C MET A 202 -12.43 -10.03 -5.76
N ASP A 203 -13.55 -9.86 -5.06
CA ASP A 203 -14.81 -9.33 -5.61
C ASP A 203 -14.68 -7.92 -6.22
N PHE A 204 -13.52 -7.27 -6.08
CA PHE A 204 -13.27 -5.92 -6.52
C PHE A 204 -12.17 -5.77 -7.59
N LEU A 205 -11.55 -6.86 -8.04
CA LEU A 205 -10.59 -6.82 -9.17
C LEU A 205 -11.17 -7.32 -10.50
N CYS A 206 -12.35 -7.94 -10.48
CA CYS A 206 -13.07 -8.30 -11.69
C CYS A 206 -13.87 -7.08 -12.19
N PHE A 207 -13.36 -6.41 -13.22
CA PHE A 207 -14.12 -5.46 -14.04
C PHE A 207 -14.14 -5.94 -15.48
#